data_AF-A0A6I1Z8P4-F1
#
_entry.id   AF-A0A6I1Z8P4-F1
#
_cell.length_a   1.000
_cell.length_b   1.000
_cell.length_c   1.000
_cell.angle_alpha   90.00
_cell.angle_beta   90.00
_cell.angle_gamma   90.00
#
_symmetry.space_group_name_H-M   'P 1'
#
loop_
_entity.id
_entity.type
_entity.pdbx_description
1 polymer ?
#
loop_
_entity_poly.entity_id
_entity_poly.type
_entity_poly.pdbx_seq_one_letter_code
_entity_poly.pdbx_strand_id
1 'polypeptide(L)' 'MNLNDFLIRAAADHGHRRAVELGDHGLTYTELDALAGRTSRSSPHAASPPATGWA' A
#
# COMPACT_ATOMS: atom_id res chain seq x y z
N MET A 1 -12.75 -8.77 -9.02
CA MET A 1 -11.71 -8.89 -7.97
C MET A 1 -10.73 -7.74 -8.15
N ASN A 2 -10.46 -6.94 -7.13
CA ASN A 2 -9.55 -5.80 -7.21
C ASN A 2 -8.09 -6.26 -6.99
N LEU A 3 -7.12 -5.54 -7.55
CA LEU A 3 -5.69 -5.83 -7.39
C LEU A 3 -5.27 -5.80 -5.90
N ASN A 4 -5.81 -4.86 -5.14
CA ASN A 4 -5.50 -4.75 -3.71
C ASN A 4 -5.99 -5.99 -2.94
N ASP A 5 -7.23 -6.43 -3.18
CA ASP A 5 -7.77 -7.66 -2.56
C ASP A 5 -6.93 -8.91 -2.91
N PHE A 6 -6.41 -8.96 -4.13
CA PHE A 6 -5.52 -10.05 -4.55
C PHE A 6 -4.19 -10.00 -3.78
N LEU A 7 -3.58 -8.83 -3.64
CA LEU A 7 -2.31 -8.65 -2.93
C LEU A 7 -2.45 -8.92 -1.44
N ILE A 8 -3.56 -8.51 -0.81
CA ILE A 8 -3.86 -8.81 0.60
C ILE A 8 -3.95 -10.33 0.82
N ARG A 9 -4.65 -11.05 -0.06
CA ARG A 9 -4.74 -12.51 0.02
C ARG A 9 -3.40 -13.19 -0.21
N ALA A 10 -2.63 -12.72 -1.20
CA ALA A 10 -1.29 -13.24 -1.45
C ALA A 10 -0.34 -13.01 -0.25
N ALA A 11 -0.46 -11.89 0.45
CA ALA A 11 0.30 -11.63 1.66
C ALA A 11 -0.11 -12.54 2.83
N ALA A 12 -1.39 -12.90 2.94
CA ALA A 12 -1.86 -13.83 3.96
C ALA A 12 -1.36 -15.27 3.71
N ASP A 13 -1.44 -15.76 2.47
CA ASP A 13 -1.05 -17.13 2.12
C ASP A 13 0.47 -17.32 1.92
N HIS A 14 1.16 -16.28 1.46
CA HIS A 14 2.54 -16.36 0.99
C HIS A 14 3.44 -15.26 1.57
N GLY A 15 3.12 -14.76 2.76
CA GLY A 15 3.77 -13.59 3.37
C GLY A 15 5.30 -13.61 3.38
N HIS A 16 5.93 -14.77 3.57
CA HIS A 16 7.38 -14.94 3.61
C HIS A 16 8.05 -15.00 2.22
N ARG A 17 7.28 -15.12 1.12
CA ARG A 17 7.84 -15.17 -0.23
C ARG A 17 8.22 -13.76 -0.69
N ARG A 18 9.29 -13.66 -1.48
CA ARG A 18 9.67 -12.42 -2.17
C ARG A 18 8.56 -12.01 -3.14
N ALA A 19 8.11 -10.76 -2.99
CA ALA A 19 7.12 -10.11 -3.84
C ALA A 19 7.79 -9.16 -4.84
N VAL A 20 8.86 -8.47 -4.41
CA VAL A 20 9.59 -7.50 -5.21
C VAL A 20 11.09 -7.68 -4.98
N GLU A 21 11.87 -7.57 -6.05
CA GLU A 21 13.33 -7.51 -6.01
C GLU A 21 13.79 -6.21 -6.67
N LEU A 22 14.71 -5.50 -6.02
CA LEU A 22 15.33 -4.27 -6.49
C LEU A 22 16.82 -4.32 -6.18
N GLY A 23 17.63 -4.73 -7.16
CA GLY A 23 19.06 -4.96 -6.94
C GLY A 23 19.27 -6.03 -5.88
N ASP A 24 20.08 -5.72 -4.85
CA ASP A 24 20.34 -6.60 -3.72
C ASP A 24 19.23 -6.61 -2.66
N HIS A 25 18.24 -5.72 -2.79
CA HIS A 25 17.13 -5.62 -1.86
C HIS A 25 15.94 -6.44 -2.35
N GLY A 26 15.35 -7.21 -1.45
CA GLY A 26 14.09 -7.92 -1.69
C GLY A 26 13.07 -7.51 -0.65
N LEU A 27 11.81 -7.39 -1.05
CA LEU A 27 10.68 -7.24 -0.15
C LEU A 27 9.80 -8.48 -0.26
N THR A 28 9.44 -9.03 0.89
CA THR A 28 8.42 -10.06 0.98
C THR A 28 7.02 -9.47 0.86
N TYR A 29 6.01 -10.30 0.63
CA TYR A 29 4.63 -9.82 0.54
C TYR A 29 4.17 -9.11 1.82
N THR A 30 4.58 -9.58 2.99
CA THR A 30 4.26 -8.93 4.27
C THR A 30 4.94 -7.57 4.42
N GLU A 31 6.21 -7.45 4.01
CA GLU A 31 6.93 -6.18 4.08
C GLU A 31 6.39 -5.15 3.08
N LEU A 32 5.98 -5.61 1.90
CA LEU A 32 5.35 -4.78 0.88
C LEU A 32 4.01 -4.23 1.37
N ASP A 33 3.17 -5.07 1.99
CA ASP A 33 1.89 -4.67 2.58
C ASP A 33 2.08 -3.61 3.69
N ALA A 34 3.03 -3.86 4.60
CA ALA A 34 3.39 -2.91 5.66
C ALA A 34 3.92 -1.58 5.10
N LEU A 35 4.64 -1.60 3.98
CA LEU A 35 5.10 -0.37 3.31
C LEU A 35 3.94 0.38 2.66
N ALA A 36 3.07 -0.31 1.93
CA ALA A 36 1.89 0.29 1.30
C ALA A 36 0.98 0.96 2.35
N GLY A 37 0.70 0.28 3.47
CA GLY A 37 -0.11 0.83 4.56
C GLY A 37 0.51 2.07 5.20
N ARG A 38 1.86 2.15 5.29
CA ARG A 38 2.55 3.36 5.77
C ARG A 38 2.41 4.51 4.78
N THR A 39 2.60 4.27 3.48
CA THR A 39 2.49 5.29 2.42
C THR A 39 1.07 5.85 2.30
N SER A 40 0.05 5.00 2.39
CA SER A 40 -1.36 5.44 2.38
C SER A 40 -1.70 6.35 3.57
N ARG A 41 -1.16 6.03 4.75
CA ARG A 41 -1.36 6.84 5.96
C ARG A 41 -0.63 8.18 5.92
N SER A 42 0.48 8.27 5.18
CA SER A 42 1.28 9.50 5.05
C SER A 42 0.87 10.40 3.88
N SER A 43 -0.23 10.11 3.19
CA SER A 43 -0.72 10.92 2.05
C SER A 43 -1.86 11.86 2.50
N PRO A 44 -1.57 13.11 2.94
CA PRO A 44 -2.61 14.10 3.29
C PRO A 44 -3.30 14.72 2.07
N HIS A 45 -2.82 14.47 0.84
CA HIS A 45 -3.35 15.11 -0.38
C HIS A 45 -4.76 14.62 -0.80
N ALA A 46 -5.27 13.52 -0.24
CA ALA A 46 -6.65 13.10 -0.46
C ALA A 46 -7.68 13.84 0.42
N ALA A 47 -7.23 14.66 1.37
CA ALA A 47 -8.07 15.47 2.24
C ALA A 47 -8.02 16.95 1.83
N SER A 48 -8.43 17.28 0.59
CA SER A 48 -8.77 18.66 0.27
C SER A 48 -10.03 19.05 1.05
N PRO A 49 -10.00 20.06 1.94
CA PRO A 49 -11.22 20.56 2.56
C PRO A 49 -12.11 21.19 1.47
N PRO A 50 -13.46 21.08 1.57
CA PRO A 50 -14.33 21.77 0.63
C PRO A 50 -14.06 23.27 0.73
N ALA A 51 -13.77 23.91 -0.42
CA ALA A 51 -13.64 25.35 -0.52
C ALA A 51 -14.93 25.98 0.04
N THR A 52 -14.84 26.54 1.24
CA THR A 52 -15.89 27.39 1.80
C THR A 52 -15.84 28.68 1.02
N GLY A 53 -16.83 28.88 0.16
CA GLY A 53 -16.90 30.03 -0.74
C GLY A 53 -18.33 30.27 -1.21
N TRP A 54 -19.21 30.65 -0.29
CA TRP A 54 -20.36 31.48 -0.61
C TRP A 54 -20.28 32.76 0.23
N ALA A 55 -19.86 33.82 -0.44
CA ALA A 55 -20.15 35.21 -0.11
C ALA A 55 -21.18 35.71 -1.12
#